data_AF-A0A524G2R0-F1
#
_entry.id   AF-A0A524G2R0-F1
#
_cell.length_a   1.000
_cell.length_b   1.000
_cell.length_c   1.000
_cell.angle_alpha   90.00
_cell.angle_beta   90.00
_cell.angle_gamma   90.00
#
_symmetry.space_group_name_H-M   'P 1'
#
loop_
_entity.id
_entity.type
_entity.pdbx_description
1 polymer ?
#
loop_
_entity_poly.entity_id
_entity_poly.type
_entity_poly.pdbx_seq_one_letter_code
_entity_poly.pdbx_strand_id
1 'polypeptide(L)'
;MGLFDGWRRKQKSMATVQLKEPAKPKTEVSGTSKADDKTDSEDVVVLIAEYERLVQRREELQVERRELTATLDRGEIDSDEFRKELMNRIQEAATVSENLRITGSKLTAMGYRGVLH
;
A
#
# COMPACT_ATOMS: atom_id res chain seq x y z
N MET A 1 -22.31 23.03 -32.67
CA MET A 1 -21.12 22.14 -32.73
C MET A 1 -20.95 21.51 -31.36
N GLY A 2 -21.49 20.29 -31.16
CA GLY A 2 -21.45 19.58 -29.88
C GLY A 2 -20.34 18.53 -29.88
N LEU A 3 -19.29 18.75 -29.09
CA LEU A 3 -18.04 17.96 -29.04
C LEU A 3 -18.04 16.88 -27.93
N PHE A 4 -19.21 16.48 -27.41
CA PHE A 4 -19.31 15.56 -26.27
C PHE A 4 -20.20 14.33 -26.51
N ASP A 5 -20.42 13.93 -27.76
CA ASP A 5 -21.31 12.80 -28.10
C ASP A 5 -20.57 11.53 -28.56
N GLY A 6 -19.25 11.48 -28.36
CA GLY A 6 -18.38 10.44 -28.93
C GLY A 6 -18.14 9.20 -28.06
N TRP A 7 -18.38 9.26 -26.74
CA TRP A 7 -17.87 8.20 -25.84
C TRP A 7 -18.85 7.05 -25.57
N ARG A 8 -20.11 7.17 -26.01
CA ARG A 8 -21.19 6.19 -25.72
C ARG A 8 -21.44 5.15 -26.81
N ARG A 9 -20.51 4.93 -27.74
CA ARG A 9 -20.65 3.87 -28.77
C ARG A 9 -19.43 2.97 -28.84
N LYS A 10 -19.52 1.84 -28.14
CA LYS A 10 -19.18 0.48 -28.61
C LYS A 10 -19.12 -0.48 -27.42
N GLN A 11 -20.27 -0.91 -26.92
CA GLN A 11 -20.36 -2.25 -26.34
C GLN A 11 -20.32 -3.24 -27.52
N LYS A 12 -19.15 -3.83 -27.76
CA LYS A 12 -19.01 -4.94 -28.72
C LYS A 12 -18.97 -6.25 -27.93
N SER A 13 -20.05 -7.01 -28.12
CA SER A 13 -20.20 -8.47 -28.08
C SER A 13 -19.19 -9.27 -27.25
N MET A 14 -19.69 -9.87 -26.17
CA MET A 14 -19.11 -11.06 -25.54
C MET A 14 -18.82 -12.13 -26.60
N ALA A 15 -17.55 -12.51 -26.73
CA ALA A 15 -17.16 -13.72 -27.44
C ALA A 15 -17.11 -14.87 -26.42
N THR A 16 -18.03 -15.81 -26.55
CA THR A 16 -18.04 -17.10 -25.85
C THR A 16 -16.81 -17.90 -26.26
N VAL A 17 -15.71 -17.79 -25.50
CA VAL A 17 -14.56 -18.68 -25.64
C VAL A 17 -14.93 -20.01 -24.98
N GLN A 18 -15.15 -21.02 -25.81
CA GLN A 18 -15.32 -22.41 -25.36
C GLN A 18 -14.04 -22.86 -24.66
N LEU A 19 -14.07 -22.99 -23.32
CA LEU A 19 -12.97 -23.59 -22.57
C LEU A 19 -12.92 -25.08 -22.89
N LYS A 20 -11.90 -25.45 -23.66
CA LYS A 20 -11.44 -26.84 -23.80
C LYS A 20 -10.76 -27.22 -22.47
N GLU A 21 -11.23 -28.28 -21.84
CA GLU A 21 -10.71 -28.79 -20.56
C GLU A 21 -9.17 -28.96 -20.60
N PRO A 22 -8.40 -28.40 -19.65
CA PRO A 22 -6.99 -28.71 -19.55
C PRO A 22 -6.79 -30.09 -18.90
N ALA A 23 -6.16 -30.99 -19.66
CA ALA A 23 -5.68 -32.28 -19.20
C ALA A 23 -4.79 -32.11 -17.96
N LYS A 24 -5.07 -32.88 -16.90
CA LYS A 24 -4.30 -32.92 -15.65
C LYS A 24 -2.88 -33.44 -15.92
N PRO A 25 -1.80 -32.67 -15.67
CA PRO A 25 -0.51 -33.28 -15.40
C PRO A 25 -0.46 -33.68 -13.93
N LYS A 26 -0.27 -34.98 -13.67
CA LYS A 26 0.14 -35.50 -12.36
C LYS A 26 1.55 -35.00 -12.09
N THR A 27 1.68 -34.00 -11.23
CA THR A 27 2.96 -33.67 -10.60
C THR A 27 3.07 -34.43 -9.30
N GLU A 28 3.98 -35.40 -9.27
CA GLU A 28 4.51 -36.01 -8.06
C GLU A 28 5.16 -34.90 -7.22
N VAL A 29 4.53 -34.52 -6.11
CA VAL A 29 5.17 -33.65 -5.12
C VAL A 29 6.06 -34.53 -4.26
N SER A 30 7.26 -34.76 -4.77
CA SER A 30 8.40 -35.27 -4.01
C SER A 30 8.91 -34.16 -3.08
N GLY A 31 9.09 -34.50 -1.80
CA GLY A 31 9.98 -33.77 -0.90
C GLY A 31 9.36 -32.60 -0.15
N THR A 32 8.62 -32.87 0.93
CA THR A 32 8.44 -31.90 2.02
C THR A 32 9.75 -31.80 2.79
N SER A 33 10.68 -30.96 2.34
CA SER A 33 11.80 -30.47 3.14
C SER A 33 11.27 -29.45 4.15
N LYS A 34 10.82 -29.95 5.30
CA LYS A 34 10.71 -29.17 6.55
C LYS A 34 12.12 -28.83 7.02
N ALA A 35 12.65 -27.68 6.63
CA ALA A 35 13.87 -27.14 7.20
C ALA A 35 14.03 -25.63 6.89
N ASP A 36 13.09 -24.77 7.32
CA ASP A 36 13.38 -23.33 7.47
C ASP A 36 12.47 -22.57 8.46
N ASP A 37 11.73 -23.27 9.31
CA ASP A 37 10.60 -22.74 10.11
C ASP A 37 11.00 -21.84 11.30
N LYS A 38 12.28 -21.49 11.45
CA LYS A 38 12.77 -20.65 12.57
C LYS A 38 13.22 -19.26 12.15
N THR A 39 13.71 -19.11 10.92
CA THR A 39 14.17 -17.83 10.38
C THR A 39 12.96 -16.92 10.08
N ASP A 40 11.88 -17.52 9.56
CA ASP A 40 10.65 -16.81 9.20
C ASP A 40 9.96 -16.12 10.40
N SER A 41 10.06 -16.69 11.61
CA SER A 41 9.39 -16.11 12.78
C SER A 41 10.06 -14.83 13.29
N GLU A 42 11.38 -14.72 13.22
CA GLU A 42 12.10 -13.53 13.67
C GLU A 42 11.92 -12.39 12.65
N ASP A 43 11.95 -12.72 11.36
CA ASP A 43 11.69 -11.79 10.27
C ASP A 43 10.26 -11.23 10.31
N VAL A 44 9.26 -12.05 10.64
CA VAL A 44 7.87 -11.59 10.82
C VAL A 44 7.76 -10.61 11.97
N VAL A 45 8.40 -10.86 13.12
CA VAL A 45 8.36 -9.94 14.27
C VAL A 45 8.99 -8.59 13.92
N VAL A 46 10.11 -8.60 13.20
CA VAL A 46 10.77 -7.37 12.72
C VAL A 46 9.86 -6.59 11.77
N LEU A 47 9.22 -7.27 10.82
CA LEU A 47 8.31 -6.65 9.86
C LEU A 47 7.04 -6.10 10.52
N ILE A 48 6.51 -6.77 11.56
CA ILE A 48 5.38 -6.24 12.35
C ILE A 48 5.80 -4.96 13.07
N ALA A 49 6.95 -4.97 13.76
CA ALA A 49 7.45 -3.79 14.46
C ALA A 49 7.71 -2.62 13.49
N GLU A 50 8.20 -2.90 12.28
CA GLU A 50 8.36 -1.89 11.23
C GLU A 50 7.00 -1.34 10.76
N TYR A 51 6.01 -2.23 10.53
CA TYR A 51 4.66 -1.84 10.15
C TYR A 51 4.01 -0.94 11.21
N GLU A 52 4.08 -1.32 12.50
CA GLU A 52 3.54 -0.51 13.60
C GLU A 52 4.20 0.88 13.68
N ARG A 53 5.53 0.95 13.55
CA ARG A 53 6.26 2.24 13.52
C ARG A 53 5.80 3.12 12.36
N LEU A 54 5.57 2.54 11.19
CA LEU A 54 5.08 3.27 10.02
C LEU A 54 3.64 3.76 10.21
N VAL A 55 2.77 2.97 10.85
CA VAL A 55 1.42 3.40 11.21
C VAL A 55 1.48 4.58 12.17
N GLN A 56 2.29 4.47 13.23
CA GLN A 56 2.48 5.55 14.19
C GLN A 56 3.01 6.82 13.51
N ARG A 57 4.02 6.70 12.63
CA ARG A 57 4.57 7.86 11.91
C ARG A 57 3.53 8.52 11.01
N ARG A 58 2.65 7.74 10.37
CA ARG A 58 1.53 8.27 9.58
C ARG A 58 0.57 9.08 10.45
N GLU A 59 0.29 8.66 11.67
CA GLU A 59 -0.56 9.40 12.61
C GLU A 59 0.11 10.69 13.08
N GLU A 60 1.41 10.63 13.43
CA GLU A 60 2.21 11.81 13.77
C GLU A 60 2.20 12.85 12.65
N LEU A 61 2.40 12.43 11.40
CA LEU A 61 2.34 13.33 10.24
C LEU A 61 0.97 14.02 10.08
N GLN A 62 -0.13 13.37 10.48
CA GLN A 62 -1.44 14.02 10.48
C GLN A 62 -1.56 15.08 11.57
N VAL A 63 -0.99 14.82 12.75
CA VAL A 63 -0.93 15.78 13.85
C VAL A 63 -0.06 16.96 13.45
N GLU A 64 1.16 16.72 12.97
CA GLU A 64 2.09 17.75 12.51
C GLU A 64 1.49 18.63 11.41
N ARG A 65 0.70 18.06 10.48
CA ARG A 65 0.03 18.86 9.45
C ARG A 65 -1.03 19.80 10.06
N ARG A 66 -1.77 19.35 11.07
CA ARG A 66 -2.76 20.18 11.78
C ARG A 66 -2.05 21.28 12.56
N GLU A 67 -0.96 20.95 13.24
CA GLU A 67 -0.13 21.91 13.97
C GLU A 67 0.47 22.94 13.02
N LEU A 68 1.00 22.53 11.87
CA LEU A 68 1.51 23.43 10.84
C LEU A 68 0.45 24.41 10.33
N THR A 69 -0.80 23.94 10.22
CA THR A 69 -1.91 24.83 9.84
C THR A 69 -2.21 25.82 10.96
N ALA A 70 -2.21 25.37 12.22
CA ALA A 70 -2.43 26.23 13.36
C ALA A 70 -1.31 27.28 13.55
N THR A 71 -0.04 26.94 13.30
CA THR A 71 1.07 27.90 13.38
C THR A 71 0.96 28.98 12.31
N LEU A 72 0.53 28.62 11.08
CA LEU A 72 0.21 29.58 10.03
C LEU A 72 -0.96 30.49 10.44
N ASP A 73 -2.03 29.93 10.99
CA ASP A 73 -3.21 30.68 11.43
C ASP A 73 -2.87 31.66 12.58
N ARG A 74 -1.92 31.28 13.45
CA ARG A 74 -1.37 32.16 14.50
C ARG A 74 -0.41 33.22 13.97
N GLY A 75 0.02 33.12 12.71
CA GLY A 75 1.01 34.02 12.10
C GLY A 75 2.43 33.80 12.64
N GLU A 76 2.73 32.61 13.17
CA GLU A 76 4.07 32.25 13.67
C GLU A 76 5.06 31.91 12.55
N ILE A 77 4.54 31.59 11.36
CA ILE A 77 5.31 31.25 10.16
C ILE A 77 4.75 31.98 8.94
N ASP A 78 5.63 32.24 7.97
CA ASP A 78 5.24 32.84 6.70
C ASP A 78 4.62 31.83 5.74
N SER A 79 3.79 32.31 4.82
CA SER A 79 3.09 31.46 3.85
C SER A 79 4.03 30.63 2.96
N ASP A 80 5.23 31.15 2.66
CA ASP A 80 6.21 30.43 1.85
C ASP A 80 6.95 29.34 2.64
N GLU A 81 7.20 29.56 3.93
CA GLU A 81 7.74 28.56 4.84
C GLU A 81 6.73 27.44 5.05
N PHE A 82 5.47 27.79 5.31
CA PHE A 82 4.34 26.86 5.39
C PHE A 82 4.25 25.95 4.15
N ARG A 83 4.33 26.52 2.95
CA ARG A 83 4.25 25.73 1.70
C ARG A 83 5.39 24.73 1.58
N LYS A 84 6.62 25.12 1.89
CA LYS A 84 7.79 24.22 1.85
C LYS A 84 7.61 23.08 2.83
N GLU A 85 7.26 23.42 4.06
CA GLU A 85 7.03 22.46 5.14
C GLU A 85 5.86 21.51 4.86
N LEU A 86 4.77 22.01 4.28
CA LEU A 86 3.63 21.21 3.87
C LEU A 86 4.03 20.22 2.77
N MET A 87 4.80 20.67 1.76
CA MET A 87 5.26 19.79 0.69
C MET A 87 6.19 18.69 1.21
N ASN A 88 7.09 19.01 2.13
CA ASN A 88 7.95 18.02 2.77
C ASN A 88 7.12 16.95 3.50
N ARG A 89 6.12 17.37 4.31
CA ARG A 89 5.23 16.43 5.02
C ARG A 89 4.37 15.58 4.07
N ILE A 90 3.95 16.13 2.93
CA ILE A 90 3.21 15.37 1.90
C ILE A 90 4.11 14.30 1.26
N GLN A 91 5.36 14.66 0.94
CA GLN A 91 6.32 13.71 0.38
C GLN A 91 6.64 12.60 1.38
N GLU A 92 6.84 12.95 2.66
CA GLU A 92 7.04 11.96 3.72
C GLU A 92 5.82 11.06 3.92
N ALA A 93 4.60 11.62 3.90
CA ALA A 93 3.40 10.81 3.98
C ALA A 93 3.26 9.82 2.81
N ALA A 94 3.71 10.22 1.62
CA ALA A 94 3.73 9.34 0.45
C ALA A 94 4.75 8.20 0.60
N THR A 95 5.96 8.48 1.11
CA THR A 95 6.97 7.44 1.35
C THR A 95 6.55 6.48 2.46
N VAL A 96 5.98 6.99 3.56
CA VAL A 96 5.43 6.17 4.65
C VAL A 96 4.30 5.28 4.14
N SER A 97 3.40 5.81 3.31
CA SER A 97 2.28 5.04 2.75
C SER A 97 2.76 3.92 1.81
N GLU A 98 3.78 4.19 0.99
CA GLU A 98 4.37 3.16 0.13
C GLU A 98 5.09 2.09 0.96
N ASN A 99 5.83 2.48 1.99
CA ASN A 99 6.48 1.54 2.89
C ASN A 99 5.47 0.66 3.62
N LEU A 100 4.34 1.23 4.09
CA LEU A 100 3.23 0.45 4.68
C LEU A 100 2.66 -0.57 3.71
N ARG A 101 2.50 -0.18 2.44
CA ARG A 101 2.01 -1.09 1.39
C ARG A 101 2.99 -2.23 1.15
N ILE A 102 4.29 -1.94 1.10
CA ILE A 102 5.35 -2.92 0.89
C ILE A 102 5.46 -3.88 2.09
N THR A 103 5.56 -3.36 3.31
CA THR A 103 5.66 -4.16 4.54
C THR A 103 4.41 -5.00 4.75
N GLY A 104 3.22 -4.43 4.52
CA GLY A 104 1.96 -5.17 4.59
C GLY A 104 1.83 -6.27 3.53
N SER A 105 2.34 -6.03 2.32
CA SER A 105 2.39 -7.07 1.27
C SER A 105 3.34 -8.21 1.66
N LYS A 106 4.50 -7.89 2.25
CA LYS A 106 5.46 -8.89 2.76
C LYS A 106 4.85 -9.74 3.88
N LEU A 107 4.23 -9.08 4.87
CA LEU A 107 3.54 -9.76 5.97
C LEU A 107 2.41 -10.67 5.47
N THR A 108 1.63 -10.19 4.49
CA THR A 108 0.57 -11.00 3.87
C THR A 108 1.14 -12.21 3.12
N ALA A 109 2.25 -12.04 2.40
CA ALA A 109 2.94 -13.13 1.71
C ALA A 109 3.48 -14.20 2.67
N MET A 110 3.88 -13.79 3.89
CA MET A 110 4.27 -14.68 4.98
C MET A 110 3.07 -15.30 5.74
N GLY A 111 1.84 -15.02 5.30
CA GLY A 111 0.62 -15.56 5.89
C GLY A 111 0.12 -14.83 7.14
N TYR A 112 0.69 -13.68 7.49
CA TYR A 112 0.24 -12.87 8.61
C TYR A 112 -1.05 -12.12 8.25
N ARG A 113 -2.13 -12.38 8.99
CA ARG A 113 -3.48 -11.83 8.73
C ARG A 113 -3.79 -10.52 9.45
N GLY A 114 -2.93 -10.04 10.35
CA GLY A 114 -3.19 -8.87 11.19
C GLY A 114 -3.09 -7.51 10.48
N VAL A 115 -2.72 -7.46 9.20
CA VAL A 115 -2.45 -6.20 8.45
C VAL A 115 -3.68 -5.69 7.66
N LEU A 116 -4.80 -6.41 7.68
CA LEU A 116 -6.05 -5.99 7.05
C LEU A 116 -6.85 -5.03 7.96
N HIS A 117 -6.34 -3.83 8.22
CA HIS A 117 -7.07 -2.77 8.91
C HIS A 117 -6.97 -1.43 8.19
#